data_AF-A0A2V8CDM8-F1
#
_entry.id   AF-A0A2V8CDM8-F1
#
_cell.length_a   1.000
_cell.length_b   1.000
_cell.length_c   1.000
_cell.angle_alpha   90.00
_cell.angle_beta   90.00
_cell.angle_gamma   90.00
#
_symmetry.space_group_name_H-M   'P 1'
#
loop_
_entity.id
_entity.type
_entity.pdbx_description
1 polymer ?
#
loop_
_entity_poly.entity_id
_entity_poly.type
_entity_poly.pdbx_seq_one_letter_code
_entity_poly.pdbx_strand_id
1 'polypeptide(L)'
;MDAIAALRWVQTNIAAFGGDPRNVLKLYSADSDEAATRASRMAFRDELAWHMRLYARLQVKRGNRAYWYFFTHEPPYAPDARNLKARVSSYWVNFARAGDPNGKGLPRWPAFSAGTAASMIIGAIKETPDPQRLAMYDKLYAKILAGLKE
;
A
#
# COMPACT_ATOMS: atom_id res chain seq x y z
N MET A 1 -11.52 -6.09 -18.01
CA MET A 1 -10.91 -7.32 -17.46
C MET A 1 -11.82 -7.77 -16.33
N ASP A 2 -12.28 -9.02 -16.31
CA ASP A 2 -13.21 -9.52 -15.29
C ASP A 2 -12.43 -9.93 -14.03
N ALA A 3 -12.57 -9.11 -12.99
CA ALA A 3 -11.97 -9.30 -11.67
C ALA A 3 -12.38 -10.62 -11.01
N ILE A 4 -13.63 -11.04 -11.19
CA ILE A 4 -14.17 -12.27 -10.61
C ILE A 4 -13.52 -13.46 -11.31
N ALA A 5 -13.48 -13.44 -12.65
CA ALA A 5 -12.85 -14.51 -13.43
C ALA A 5 -11.35 -14.65 -13.09
N ALA A 6 -10.64 -13.53 -12.92
CA ALA A 6 -9.24 -13.53 -12.51
C ALA A 6 -9.04 -14.12 -11.09
N LEU A 7 -9.87 -13.72 -10.11
CA LEU A 7 -9.79 -14.25 -8.74
C LEU A 7 -10.18 -15.73 -8.68
N ARG A 8 -11.18 -16.17 -9.45
CA ARG A 8 -11.54 -17.58 -9.60
C ARG A 8 -10.40 -18.38 -10.23
N TRP A 9 -9.77 -17.87 -11.28
CA TRP A 9 -8.59 -18.51 -11.87
C TRP A 9 -7.47 -18.67 -10.85
N VAL A 10 -7.16 -17.62 -10.07
CA VAL A 10 -6.15 -17.70 -9.01
C VAL A 10 -6.54 -18.75 -7.96
N GLN A 11 -7.78 -18.77 -7.51
CA GLN A 11 -8.28 -19.79 -6.56
C GLN A 11 -8.07 -21.21 -7.09
N THR A 12 -8.34 -21.45 -8.37
CA THR A 12 -8.21 -22.78 -8.98
C THR A 12 -6.75 -23.18 -9.22
N ASN A 13 -5.88 -22.23 -9.53
CA ASN A 13 -4.54 -22.55 -10.07
C ASN A 13 -3.38 -22.29 -9.10
N ILE A 14 -3.53 -21.43 -8.08
CA ILE A 14 -2.38 -20.98 -7.25
C ILE A 14 -1.69 -22.10 -6.48
N ALA A 15 -2.39 -23.21 -6.18
CA ALA A 15 -1.79 -24.38 -5.55
C ALA A 15 -0.68 -25.01 -6.40
N ALA A 16 -0.84 -25.03 -7.73
CA ALA A 16 0.19 -25.52 -8.66
C ALA A 16 1.45 -24.65 -8.66
N PHE A 17 1.33 -23.38 -8.24
CA PHE A 17 2.44 -22.44 -8.09
C PHE A 17 2.97 -22.37 -6.63
N GLY A 18 2.55 -23.29 -5.77
CA GLY A 18 3.00 -23.37 -4.38
C GLY A 18 2.38 -22.33 -3.44
N GLY A 19 1.31 -21.65 -3.85
CA GLY A 19 0.51 -20.79 -2.97
C GLY A 19 -0.70 -21.51 -2.37
N ASP A 20 -1.30 -20.92 -1.33
CA ASP A 20 -2.48 -21.48 -0.68
C ASP A 20 -3.75 -20.72 -1.13
N PRO A 21 -4.65 -21.35 -1.91
CA PRO A 21 -5.87 -20.72 -2.40
C PRO A 21 -6.82 -20.31 -1.27
N ARG A 22 -6.72 -20.94 -0.09
CA ARG A 22 -7.55 -20.62 1.08
C ARG A 22 -7.11 -19.34 1.80
N ASN A 23 -5.89 -18.87 1.58
CA ASN A 23 -5.37 -17.65 2.21
C ASN A 23 -5.77 -16.39 1.45
N VAL A 24 -5.76 -16.44 0.12
CA VAL A 24 -6.06 -15.26 -0.72
C VAL A 24 -7.53 -14.85 -0.58
N LEU A 25 -8.47 -15.80 -0.68
CA LEU A 25 -9.90 -15.48 -0.64
C LEU A 25 -10.44 -15.12 0.74
N LYS A 26 -9.79 -15.55 1.83
CA LYS A 26 -10.09 -15.06 3.18
C LYS A 26 -9.77 -13.57 3.33
N LEU A 27 -8.76 -13.09 2.62
CA LEU A 27 -8.29 -11.71 2.69
C LEU A 27 -8.91 -10.81 1.61
N TYR A 28 -9.37 -11.42 0.51
CA TYR A 28 -9.97 -10.78 -0.67
C TYR A 28 -11.21 -11.57 -1.13
N SER A 29 -12.35 -11.39 -0.44
CA SER A 29 -13.60 -12.10 -0.77
C SER A 29 -14.11 -11.75 -2.17
N ALA A 30 -14.53 -12.77 -2.91
CA ALA A 30 -15.11 -12.65 -4.26
C ALA A 30 -16.48 -13.34 -4.35
N ASP A 31 -17.23 -13.34 -3.24
CA ASP A 31 -18.49 -14.10 -3.10
C ASP A 31 -19.67 -13.42 -3.83
N SER A 32 -19.47 -12.20 -4.32
CA SER A 32 -20.39 -11.45 -5.20
C SER A 32 -19.60 -10.54 -6.14
N ASP A 33 -20.24 -10.04 -7.21
CA ASP A 33 -19.59 -9.12 -8.17
C ASP A 33 -19.09 -7.83 -7.50
N GLU A 34 -19.87 -7.33 -6.54
CA GLU A 34 -19.53 -6.16 -5.74
C GLU A 34 -18.33 -6.45 -4.82
N ALA A 35 -18.33 -7.63 -4.17
CA ALA A 35 -17.23 -8.08 -3.32
C ALA A 35 -15.94 -8.27 -4.14
N ALA A 36 -16.02 -8.90 -5.32
CA ALA A 36 -14.89 -9.09 -6.21
C ALA A 36 -14.33 -7.75 -6.73
N THR A 37 -15.20 -6.79 -7.07
CA THR A 37 -14.78 -5.44 -7.47
C THR A 37 -14.04 -4.72 -6.34
N ARG A 38 -14.52 -4.83 -5.10
CA ARG A 38 -13.78 -4.32 -3.92
C ARG A 38 -12.46 -5.06 -3.72
N ALA A 39 -12.48 -6.38 -3.77
CA ALA A 39 -11.30 -7.23 -3.58
C ALA A 39 -10.20 -6.93 -4.59
N SER A 40 -10.51 -6.72 -5.86
CA SER A 40 -9.51 -6.33 -6.86
C SER A 40 -8.91 -4.95 -6.59
N ARG A 41 -9.73 -3.97 -6.18
CA ARG A 41 -9.21 -2.65 -5.77
C ARG A 41 -8.30 -2.75 -4.55
N MET A 42 -8.69 -3.56 -3.57
CA MET A 42 -7.91 -3.79 -2.36
C MET A 42 -6.60 -4.52 -2.67
N ALA A 43 -6.62 -5.55 -3.51
CA ALA A 43 -5.43 -6.31 -3.89
C ALA A 43 -4.41 -5.42 -4.61
N PHE A 44 -4.86 -4.63 -5.60
CA PHE A 44 -3.99 -3.68 -6.29
C PHE A 44 -3.38 -2.64 -5.33
N ARG A 45 -4.20 -2.05 -4.46
CA ARG A 45 -3.73 -1.08 -3.45
C ARG A 45 -2.71 -1.70 -2.51
N ASP A 46 -2.98 -2.90 -2.02
CA ASP A 46 -2.16 -3.57 -1.01
C ASP A 46 -0.85 -4.12 -1.60
N GLU A 47 -0.85 -4.49 -2.88
CA GLU A 47 0.37 -4.80 -3.62
C GLU A 47 1.27 -3.56 -3.77
N LEU A 48 0.72 -2.42 -4.20
CA LEU A 48 1.47 -1.15 -4.27
C LEU A 48 2.00 -0.74 -2.88
N ALA A 49 1.16 -0.89 -1.86
CA ALA A 49 1.53 -0.63 -0.47
C ALA A 49 2.73 -1.46 -0.03
N TRP A 50 2.73 -2.75 -0.36
CA TRP A 50 3.82 -3.64 -0.01
C TRP A 50 5.14 -3.20 -0.65
N HIS A 51 5.14 -2.83 -1.93
CA HIS A 51 6.33 -2.32 -2.63
C HIS A 51 6.88 -1.04 -1.99
N MET A 52 6.01 -0.06 -1.69
CA MET A 52 6.41 1.18 -1.03
C MET A 52 6.97 0.92 0.38
N ARG A 53 6.35 0.00 1.14
CA ARG A 53 6.81 -0.42 2.47
C ARG A 53 8.19 -1.08 2.40
N LEU A 54 8.40 -1.96 1.43
CA LEU A 54 9.66 -2.66 1.22
C LEU A 54 10.78 -1.66 0.92
N TYR A 55 10.54 -0.73 0.00
CA TYR A 55 11.48 0.34 -0.31
C TYR A 55 11.84 1.18 0.94
N ALA A 56 10.84 1.62 1.70
CA ALA A 56 11.07 2.40 2.92
C ALA A 56 11.89 1.63 3.96
N ARG A 57 11.61 0.33 4.15
CA ARG A 57 12.41 -0.55 5.03
C ARG A 57 13.86 -0.63 4.58
N LEU A 58 14.11 -0.77 3.27
CA LEU A 58 15.46 -0.86 2.73
C LEU A 58 16.23 0.47 2.87
N GLN A 59 15.57 1.61 2.69
CA GLN A 59 16.16 2.92 2.94
C GLN A 59 16.57 3.10 4.40
N VAL A 60 15.68 2.79 5.34
CA VAL A 60 15.99 2.87 6.78
C VAL A 60 17.12 1.92 7.17
N LYS A 61 17.18 0.71 6.60
CA LYS A 61 18.29 -0.23 6.83
C LYS A 61 19.65 0.34 6.39
N ARG A 62 19.66 1.25 5.42
CA ARG A 62 20.87 1.97 4.95
C ARG A 62 21.14 3.27 5.73
N GLY A 63 20.39 3.56 6.79
CA GLY A 63 20.53 4.77 7.61
C GLY A 63 19.76 5.99 7.07
N ASN A 64 19.00 5.85 5.98
CA ASN A 64 18.26 6.95 5.39
C ASN A 64 16.88 7.13 6.04
N ARG A 65 16.42 8.38 6.16
CA ARG A 65 15.01 8.66 6.50
C ARG A 65 14.14 8.28 5.31
N ALA A 66 13.05 7.55 5.56
CA ALA A 66 12.07 7.20 4.54
C ALA A 66 10.67 7.64 4.99
N TYR A 67 9.84 8.01 4.01
CA TYR A 67 8.46 8.44 4.23
C TYR A 67 7.58 7.74 3.22
N TRP A 68 6.55 7.06 3.70
CA TRP A 68 5.56 6.39 2.86
C TRP A 68 4.15 6.93 3.13
N TYR A 69 3.30 6.85 2.12
CA TYR A 69 1.97 7.47 2.11
C TYR A 69 0.99 6.66 1.27
N PHE A 70 -0.31 6.88 1.52
CA PHE A 70 -1.41 6.32 0.73
C PHE A 70 -2.34 7.44 0.27
N PHE A 71 -2.68 7.43 -1.02
CA PHE A 71 -3.79 8.22 -1.53
C PHE A 71 -5.07 7.43 -1.41
N THR A 72 -6.09 8.05 -0.82
CA THR A 72 -7.39 7.41 -0.59
C THR A 72 -8.52 8.28 -1.16
N HIS A 73 -8.25 8.95 -2.28
CA HIS A 73 -9.20 9.86 -2.92
C HIS A 73 -10.07 9.14 -3.94
N GLU A 74 -11.39 9.10 -3.69
CA GLU A 74 -12.38 8.73 -4.70
C GLU A 74 -13.02 10.02 -5.28
N PRO A 75 -13.20 10.13 -6.60
CA PRO A 75 -14.05 11.17 -7.21
C PRO A 75 -15.52 10.98 -6.76
N PRO A 76 -16.35 12.05 -6.72
CA PRO A 76 -16.03 13.42 -7.08
C PRO A 76 -15.29 14.15 -5.95
N TYR A 77 -14.48 15.13 -6.35
CA TYR A 77 -13.67 15.92 -5.43
C TYR A 77 -14.56 16.70 -4.45
N ALA A 78 -14.35 16.51 -3.13
CA ALA A 78 -14.89 17.43 -2.14
C ALA A 78 -14.48 18.88 -2.48
N PRO A 79 -15.30 19.91 -2.20
CA PRO A 79 -15.03 21.30 -2.56
C PRO A 79 -13.64 21.82 -2.15
N ASP A 80 -13.06 21.24 -1.09
CA ASP A 80 -11.74 21.55 -0.55
C ASP A 80 -10.55 20.86 -1.25
N ALA A 81 -10.76 20.18 -2.39
CA ALA A 81 -9.68 19.49 -3.12
C ALA A 81 -8.57 20.42 -3.62
N ARG A 82 -8.82 21.73 -3.73
CA ARG A 82 -7.76 22.73 -3.99
C ARG A 82 -6.72 22.78 -2.87
N ASN A 83 -7.12 22.58 -1.61
CA ASN A 83 -6.21 22.56 -0.47
C ASN A 83 -5.34 21.29 -0.44
N LEU A 84 -5.81 20.17 -1.01
CA LEU A 84 -5.03 18.94 -1.02
C LEU A 84 -3.82 19.01 -1.96
N LYS A 85 -4.01 19.49 -3.20
CA LYS A 85 -2.93 19.59 -4.18
C LYS A 85 -1.81 20.50 -3.69
N ALA A 86 -2.17 21.68 -3.16
CA ALA A 86 -1.22 22.62 -2.58
C ALA A 86 -0.48 22.02 -1.36
N ARG A 87 -1.20 21.29 -0.49
CA ARG A 87 -0.62 20.59 0.65
C ARG A 87 0.39 19.51 0.23
N VAL A 88 0.04 18.67 -0.74
CA VAL A 88 0.93 17.63 -1.27
C VAL A 88 2.17 18.26 -1.92
N SER A 89 1.99 19.31 -2.72
CA SER A 89 3.11 20.06 -3.29
C SER A 89 4.05 20.63 -2.23
N SER A 90 3.50 21.17 -1.13
CA SER A 90 4.29 21.71 -0.02
C SER A 90 5.15 20.63 0.65
N TYR A 91 4.60 19.43 0.91
CA TYR A 91 5.39 18.32 1.44
C TYR A 91 6.56 17.94 0.51
N TRP A 92 6.31 17.87 -0.80
CA TRP A 92 7.34 17.52 -1.77
C TRP A 92 8.45 18.55 -1.86
N VAL A 93 8.12 19.84 -1.85
CA VAL A 93 9.10 20.92 -1.85
C VAL A 93 9.97 20.87 -0.59
N ASN A 94 9.39 20.67 0.58
CA ASN A 94 10.14 20.54 1.84
C ASN A 94 11.08 19.33 1.81
N PHE A 95 10.59 18.18 1.35
CA PHE A 95 11.38 16.96 1.25
C PHE A 95 12.55 17.12 0.28
N ALA A 96 12.32 17.68 -0.91
CA ALA A 96 13.37 17.93 -1.89
C ALA A 96 14.45 18.88 -1.38
N ARG A 97 14.08 19.85 -0.51
CA ARG A 97 15.01 20.81 0.07
C ARG A 97 15.85 20.24 1.22
N ALA A 98 15.23 19.47 2.12
CA ALA A 98 15.83 19.17 3.42
C ALA A 98 15.72 17.69 3.85
N GLY A 99 15.13 16.82 3.04
CA GLY A 99 14.88 15.42 3.39
C GLY A 99 13.82 15.22 4.49
N ASP A 100 13.14 16.29 4.93
CA ASP A 100 12.01 16.24 5.85
C ASP A 100 10.80 16.90 5.17
N PRO A 101 9.69 16.18 4.95
CA PRO A 101 8.51 16.76 4.30
C PRO A 101 7.78 17.78 5.20
N ASN A 102 7.99 17.76 6.52
CA ASN A 102 7.21 18.56 7.46
C ASN A 102 7.51 20.06 7.37
N GLY A 103 6.51 20.89 7.70
CA GLY A 103 6.62 22.35 7.68
C GLY A 103 5.45 23.05 8.39
N LYS A 104 5.55 24.36 8.55
CA LYS A 104 4.52 25.17 9.23
C LYS A 104 3.16 25.04 8.52
N GLY A 105 2.09 24.79 9.28
CA GLY A 105 0.73 24.67 8.75
C GLY A 105 0.40 23.34 8.06
N LEU A 106 1.34 22.38 8.05
CA LEU A 106 1.12 21.04 7.52
C LEU A 106 0.83 20.06 8.65
N PRO A 107 -0.10 19.10 8.47
CA PRO A 107 -0.18 17.93 9.32
C PRO A 107 1.16 17.21 9.44
N ARG A 108 1.39 16.53 10.57
CA ARG A 108 2.65 15.83 10.78
C ARG A 108 2.71 14.55 9.95
N TRP A 109 3.72 14.44 9.08
CA TRP A 109 4.09 13.21 8.39
C TRP A 109 5.21 12.51 9.16
N PRO A 110 4.90 11.42 9.89
CA PRO A 110 5.90 10.69 10.64
C PRO A 110 6.90 10.00 9.69
N ALA A 111 8.18 9.98 10.11
CA ALA A 111 9.17 9.16 9.44
C ALA A 111 8.82 7.67 9.61
N PHE A 112 9.08 6.89 8.57
CA PHE A 112 8.84 5.45 8.61
C PHE A 112 9.72 4.79 9.68
N SER A 113 9.09 4.00 10.55
CA SER A 113 9.75 3.13 11.52
C SER A 113 9.23 1.72 11.31
N ALA A 114 10.17 0.75 11.22
CA ALA A 114 9.85 -0.66 11.03
C ALA A 114 8.97 -1.24 12.15
N GLY A 115 8.91 -0.58 13.31
CA GLY A 115 8.11 -1.01 14.47
C GLY A 115 6.69 -0.46 14.54
N THR A 116 6.33 0.57 13.76
CA THR A 116 5.00 1.22 13.89
C THR A 116 4.17 1.22 12.61
N ALA A 117 4.73 0.84 11.45
CA ALA A 117 4.05 0.88 10.15
C ALA A 117 3.24 2.18 9.92
N ALA A 118 3.65 3.29 10.56
CA ALA A 118 2.91 4.53 10.52
C ALA A 118 3.03 5.13 9.12
N SER A 119 1.91 5.30 8.44
CA SER A 119 1.83 5.91 7.10
C SER A 119 1.08 7.23 7.17
N MET A 120 1.36 8.13 6.24
CA MET A 120 0.52 9.31 6.02
C MET A 120 -0.64 8.93 5.09
N ILE A 121 -1.88 9.18 5.53
CA ILE A 121 -3.07 9.04 4.69
C ILE A 121 -3.37 10.38 4.05
N ILE A 122 -3.34 10.42 2.73
CA ILE A 122 -3.58 11.61 1.92
C ILE A 122 -4.92 11.43 1.20
N GLY A 123 -6.02 11.76 1.89
CA GLY A 123 -7.37 11.64 1.37
C GLY A 123 -8.43 11.57 2.48
N ALA A 124 -9.70 11.42 2.10
CA ALA A 124 -10.83 11.36 3.03
C ALA A 124 -11.15 9.93 3.51
N ILE A 125 -10.72 8.90 2.77
CA ILE A 125 -11.01 7.52 3.10
C ILE A 125 -9.97 7.02 4.12
N LYS A 126 -10.47 6.42 5.21
CA LYS A 126 -9.66 5.92 6.34
C LYS A 126 -9.14 4.49 6.14
N GLU A 127 -9.38 3.88 4.99
CA GLU A 127 -8.86 2.55 4.72
C GLU A 127 -7.37 2.59 4.42
N THR A 128 -6.59 1.95 5.28
CA THR A 128 -5.18 1.64 5.05
C THR A 128 -5.03 0.18 4.62
N PRO A 129 -3.91 -0.16 3.94
CA PRO A 129 -3.55 -1.55 3.73
C PRO A 129 -3.56 -2.33 5.04
N ASP A 130 -4.11 -3.53 5.01
CA ASP A 130 -4.27 -4.34 6.20
C ASP A 130 -2.93 -5.02 6.55
N PRO A 131 -2.45 -4.95 7.81
CA PRO A 131 -1.21 -5.60 8.22
C PRO A 131 -1.14 -7.10 7.89
N GLN A 132 -2.25 -7.85 7.98
CA GLN A 132 -2.33 -9.27 7.64
C GLN A 132 -2.15 -9.48 6.13
N ARG A 133 -2.73 -8.61 5.30
CA ARG A 133 -2.55 -8.64 3.84
C ARG A 133 -1.12 -8.31 3.43
N LEU A 134 -0.50 -7.34 4.09
CA LEU A 134 0.93 -7.04 3.89
C LEU A 134 1.83 -8.20 4.34
N ALA A 135 1.50 -8.88 5.44
CA ALA A 135 2.24 -10.05 5.91
C ALA A 135 2.09 -11.27 4.99
N MET A 136 0.94 -11.40 4.31
CA MET A 136 0.76 -12.40 3.25
C MET A 136 1.78 -12.17 2.12
N TYR A 137 1.93 -10.93 1.65
CA TYR A 137 2.93 -10.59 0.63
C TYR A 137 4.37 -10.82 1.11
N ASP A 138 4.68 -10.52 2.37
CA ASP A 138 5.99 -10.85 2.95
C ASP A 138 6.30 -12.36 2.84
N LYS A 139 5.32 -13.22 3.13
CA LYS A 139 5.47 -14.68 3.00
C LYS A 139 5.58 -15.11 1.54
N LEU A 140 4.76 -14.54 0.66
CA LEU A 140 4.75 -14.86 -0.78
C LEU A 140 6.10 -14.58 -1.42
N TYR A 141 6.69 -13.42 -1.11
CA TYR A 141 7.95 -12.98 -1.71
C TYR A 141 9.19 -13.38 -0.91
N ALA A 142 9.06 -14.00 0.27
CA ALA A 142 10.20 -14.37 1.12
C ALA A 142 11.25 -15.23 0.38
N LYS A 143 10.79 -16.19 -0.44
CA LYS A 143 11.69 -17.07 -1.22
C LYS A 143 12.45 -16.30 -2.30
N ILE A 144 11.76 -15.39 -3.00
CA ILE A 144 12.36 -14.53 -4.04
C ILE A 144 13.38 -13.59 -3.40
N LEU A 145 13.03 -12.93 -2.29
CA LEU A 145 13.91 -12.01 -1.57
C LEU A 145 15.12 -12.71 -0.93
N ALA A 146 14.97 -13.97 -0.51
CA ALA A 146 16.09 -14.76 0.00
C ALA A 146 17.08 -15.13 -1.10
N GLY A 147 16.60 -15.42 -2.32
CA GLY A 147 17.44 -15.72 -3.48
C GLY A 147 18.13 -14.51 -4.11
N LEU A 148 17.68 -13.29 -3.84
CA LEU A 148 18.32 -12.03 -4.29
C LEU A 148 19.51 -11.60 -3.42
N LYS A 149 19.87 -12.38 -2.40
CA LYS A 149 21.10 -12.17 -1.63
C LYS A 149 22.27 -12.81 -2.38
N GLU A 150 22.74 -12.13 -3.41
CA GLU A 150 24.11 -12.30 -3.93
C GLU A 150 24.99 -11.14 -3.41
#